data_AF-A0A086PNH8-F1
#
_entry.id   AF-A0A086PNH8-F1
#
_cell.length_a   1.000
_cell.length_b   1.000
_cell.length_c   1.000
_cell.angle_alpha   90.00
_cell.angle_beta   90.00
_cell.angle_gamma   90.00
#
_symmetry.space_group_name_H-M   'P 1'
#
loop_
_entity.id
_entity.type
_entity.pdbx_description
1 polymer ?
#
loop_
_entity_poly.entity_id
_entity_poly.type
_entity_poly.pdbx_seq_one_letter_code
_entity_poly.pdbx_strand_id
1 'polypeptide(L)'
;MSLFLLLLSHVSVSPSLVACLCSGSVAVHLWVLASSASARLSLFVPCLSGAYLQVYHDLFERRFLEASAEFYARESAELSVALTVGEYSSYAERRLREEDARASAFLSEASREPLLDLVRHHLVGEQVDVLSAVPSLRQLAETRQTAQLGRLYTLMSQVGQLDLLRLRFVDAVRESGCELLRQLRESANSAEKKDRELKGREFTTQLFALKDSHDLAWMQAFNRNPQFSLGIKEAWEKFLNQDVESSRKITRFLAKRCDCLLRETKSAEDLEKEMAKVMVIFRYLDGKDYFEEFYRTDLCKRLLTRKSASDDAEKAMVKQLKDECGQQYTHKMESMFNDVHLSRQTMALFNADSASQEEVAKTGVSFDVATCAAGVWPPSAPTEKLILPPIAETLRQVFSNFYKAKHPGRNLSWISSLGACEVRANFSVNVRTQKTKNSEVNARNRERRGRR
;
A
#
# COMPACT_ATOMS: atom_id res chain seq x y z
N MET A 1 28.55 41.09 -40.42
CA MET A 1 27.82 40.27 -41.39
C MET A 1 28.56 38.95 -41.53
N SER A 2 28.00 37.86 -41.00
CA SER A 2 28.68 36.55 -41.00
C SER A 2 28.93 36.08 -42.43
N LEU A 3 30.04 35.38 -42.69
CA LEU A 3 30.46 34.88 -44.02
C LEU A 3 29.35 34.15 -44.78
N PHE A 4 28.38 33.56 -44.06
CA PHE A 4 27.20 32.90 -44.63
C PHE A 4 26.21 33.87 -45.31
N LEU A 5 25.99 35.06 -44.76
CA LEU A 5 25.15 36.09 -45.38
C LEU A 5 25.86 36.79 -46.55
N LEU A 6 27.19 36.93 -46.48
CA LEU A 6 28.04 37.39 -47.60
C LEU A 6 28.11 36.34 -48.73
N LEU A 7 28.12 35.04 -48.38
CA LEU A 7 28.00 33.94 -49.33
C LEU A 7 26.61 33.94 -49.97
N LEU A 8 25.51 34.03 -49.21
CA LEU A 8 24.17 34.06 -49.79
C LEU A 8 23.92 35.29 -50.70
N SER A 9 24.50 36.46 -50.39
CA SER A 9 24.43 37.63 -51.29
C SER A 9 25.23 37.46 -52.59
N HIS A 10 26.27 36.62 -52.60
CA HIS A 10 27.07 36.30 -53.79
C HIS A 10 26.67 34.99 -54.49
N VAL A 11 25.92 34.11 -53.82
CA VAL A 11 25.55 32.76 -54.29
C VAL A 11 24.16 32.75 -54.95
N SER A 12 23.68 33.90 -55.42
CA SER A 12 22.55 33.98 -56.37
C SER A 12 22.86 33.35 -57.75
N VAL A 13 24.00 32.67 -57.91
CA VAL A 13 24.53 32.23 -59.22
C VAL A 13 24.65 30.70 -59.35
N SER A 14 24.47 29.89 -58.28
CA SER A 14 24.50 28.43 -58.45
C SER A 14 23.69 27.65 -57.40
N PRO A 15 22.59 26.98 -57.79
CA PRO A 15 21.81 26.10 -56.93
C PRO A 15 22.63 24.96 -56.28
N SER A 16 23.68 24.48 -56.95
CA SER A 16 24.53 23.39 -56.43
C SER A 16 25.45 23.83 -55.30
N LEU A 17 25.86 25.11 -55.27
CA LEU A 17 26.72 25.67 -54.23
C LEU A 17 25.93 25.98 -52.95
N VAL A 18 24.68 26.45 -53.10
CA VAL A 18 23.73 26.55 -51.98
C VAL A 18 23.43 25.16 -51.40
N ALA A 19 23.15 24.18 -52.26
CA ALA A 19 22.90 22.81 -51.82
C ALA A 19 24.10 22.22 -51.04
N CYS A 20 25.33 22.43 -51.50
CA CYS A 20 26.54 21.99 -50.77
C CYS A 20 26.70 22.67 -49.41
N LEU A 21 26.44 23.98 -49.29
CA LEU A 21 26.55 24.72 -48.02
C LEU A 21 25.45 24.30 -47.02
N CYS A 22 24.23 24.07 -47.51
CA CYS A 22 23.13 23.54 -46.69
C CYS A 22 23.44 22.11 -46.24
N SER A 23 23.90 21.23 -47.14
CA SER A 23 24.33 19.86 -46.80
C SER A 23 25.48 19.85 -45.80
N GLY A 24 26.45 20.77 -45.93
CA GLY A 24 27.55 20.93 -44.98
C GLY A 24 27.07 21.40 -43.60
N SER A 25 26.11 22.33 -43.54
CA SER A 25 25.55 22.83 -42.28
C SER A 25 24.71 21.76 -41.56
N VAL A 26 23.92 20.98 -42.32
CA VAL A 26 23.20 19.81 -41.79
C VAL A 26 24.17 18.73 -41.33
N ALA A 27 25.24 18.45 -42.08
CA ALA A 27 26.26 17.48 -41.70
C ALA A 27 27.01 17.89 -40.42
N VAL A 28 27.33 19.17 -40.25
CA VAL A 28 27.93 19.70 -39.02
C VAL A 28 26.96 19.55 -37.84
N HIS A 29 25.68 19.83 -38.03
CA HIS A 29 24.68 19.64 -36.97
C HIS A 29 24.50 18.17 -36.58
N LEU A 30 24.41 17.26 -37.55
CA LEU A 30 24.35 15.81 -37.32
C LEU A 30 25.63 15.30 -36.64
N TRP A 31 26.79 15.85 -36.98
CA TRP A 31 28.05 15.53 -36.31
C TRP A 31 28.10 16.03 -34.86
N VAL A 32 27.56 17.23 -34.59
CA VAL A 32 27.41 17.78 -33.24
C VAL A 32 26.42 16.95 -32.40
N LEU A 33 25.29 16.53 -33.00
CA LEU A 33 24.30 15.63 -32.40
C LEU A 33 24.93 14.29 -31.98
N ALA A 34 25.74 13.69 -32.85
CA ALA A 34 26.42 12.42 -32.61
C ALA A 34 27.58 12.51 -31.60
N SER A 35 28.25 13.66 -31.48
CA SER A 35 29.49 13.79 -30.70
C SER A 35 29.30 14.34 -29.28
N SER A 36 28.09 14.75 -28.89
CA SER A 36 27.83 15.51 -27.64
C SER A 36 28.74 16.74 -27.47
N ALA A 37 29.32 17.23 -28.57
CA ALA A 37 30.39 18.23 -28.56
C ALA A 37 29.81 19.63 -28.83
N SER A 38 30.10 20.59 -27.95
CA SER A 38 29.78 22.01 -28.16
C SER A 38 30.76 22.63 -29.17
N ALA A 39 30.67 22.27 -30.45
CA ALA A 39 31.38 22.99 -31.50
C ALA A 39 30.66 24.31 -31.81
N ARG A 40 31.26 25.44 -31.41
CA ARG A 40 30.74 26.78 -31.70
C ARG A 40 31.03 27.15 -33.16
N LEU A 41 30.08 26.89 -34.05
CA LEU A 41 29.98 27.55 -35.35
C LEU A 41 28.83 28.56 -35.28
N SER A 42 29.18 29.83 -35.04
CA SER A 42 28.24 30.94 -34.96
C SER A 42 27.69 31.34 -36.34
N LEU A 43 26.68 30.61 -36.79
CA LEU A 43 25.73 31.11 -37.80
C LEU A 43 24.79 32.11 -37.11
N PHE A 44 25.27 33.34 -36.94
CA PHE A 44 24.48 34.42 -36.35
C PHE A 44 23.41 34.86 -37.37
N VAL A 45 22.13 34.60 -37.10
CA VAL A 45 20.97 34.96 -37.95
C VAL A 45 20.01 35.94 -37.23
N PRO A 46 20.37 37.19 -36.85
CA PRO A 46 19.45 38.04 -36.10
C PRO A 46 18.61 39.01 -36.95
N CYS A 47 18.57 38.90 -38.29
CA CYS A 47 17.72 39.76 -39.12
C CYS A 47 17.59 39.23 -40.55
N LEU A 48 16.71 38.25 -40.78
CA LEU A 48 16.24 37.96 -42.14
C LEU A 48 14.87 38.62 -42.31
N SER A 49 14.73 39.54 -43.28
CA SER A 49 13.45 40.14 -43.67
C SER A 49 13.15 39.83 -45.13
N GLY A 50 11.87 39.64 -45.47
CA GLY A 50 11.41 39.40 -46.83
C GLY A 50 11.95 38.10 -47.45
N ALA A 51 12.49 38.19 -48.67
CA ALA A 51 12.94 37.04 -49.48
C ALA A 51 13.96 36.13 -48.79
N TYR A 52 14.75 36.64 -47.84
CA TYR A 52 15.74 35.84 -47.11
C TYR A 52 15.11 34.85 -46.12
N LEU A 53 13.91 35.13 -45.61
CA LEU A 53 13.17 34.21 -44.75
C LEU A 53 12.60 33.03 -45.56
N GLN A 54 12.08 33.29 -46.78
CA GLN A 54 11.65 32.23 -47.70
C GLN A 54 12.81 31.32 -48.11
N VAL A 55 13.97 31.89 -48.46
CA VAL A 55 15.18 31.12 -48.80
C VAL A 55 15.65 30.25 -47.63
N TYR A 56 15.56 30.74 -46.39
CA TYR A 56 15.86 29.97 -45.19
C TYR A 56 14.88 28.80 -44.99
N HIS A 57 13.57 29.04 -45.09
CA HIS A 57 12.54 28.01 -44.99
C HIS A 57 12.73 26.91 -46.07
N ASP A 58 12.88 27.30 -47.33
CA ASP A 58 12.88 26.39 -48.47
C ASP A 58 14.19 25.60 -48.63
N LEU A 59 15.35 26.19 -48.32
CA LEU A 59 16.67 25.58 -48.59
C LEU A 59 17.34 24.99 -47.35
N PHE A 60 17.08 25.55 -46.17
CA PHE A 60 17.71 25.09 -44.93
C PHE A 60 16.73 24.38 -44.01
N GLU A 61 15.68 25.06 -43.53
CA GLU A 61 14.84 24.55 -42.45
C GLU A 61 14.17 23.23 -42.80
N ARG A 62 13.56 23.14 -43.99
CA ARG A 62 12.91 21.89 -44.41
C ARG A 62 13.87 20.70 -44.41
N ARG A 63 15.04 20.86 -45.04
CA ARG A 63 16.06 19.80 -45.10
C ARG A 63 16.67 19.49 -43.73
N PHE A 64 16.80 20.51 -42.89
CA PHE A 64 17.28 20.37 -41.53
C PHE A 64 16.30 19.57 -40.66
N LEU A 65 15.00 19.85 -40.75
CA LEU A 65 13.96 19.10 -40.05
C LEU A 65 13.88 17.66 -40.58
N GLU A 66 13.88 17.45 -41.91
CA GLU A 66 13.90 16.10 -42.52
C GLU A 66 15.08 15.26 -42.01
N ALA A 67 16.30 15.82 -42.02
CA ALA A 67 17.48 15.13 -41.50
C ALA A 67 17.43 14.90 -39.98
N SER A 68 16.85 15.83 -39.21
CA SER A 68 16.67 15.68 -37.76
C SER A 68 15.65 14.59 -37.44
N ALA A 69 14.56 14.47 -38.24
CA ALA A 69 13.58 13.39 -38.11
C ALA A 69 14.24 12.02 -38.30
N GLU A 70 15.00 11.84 -39.37
CA GLU A 70 15.70 10.57 -39.64
C GLU A 70 16.73 10.21 -38.56
N PHE A 71 17.39 11.22 -38.00
CA PHE A 71 18.31 11.03 -36.88
C PHE A 71 17.57 10.56 -35.63
N TYR A 72 16.56 11.30 -35.18
CA TYR A 72 15.83 10.98 -33.95
C TYR A 72 14.97 9.72 -34.08
N ALA A 73 14.42 9.41 -35.25
CA ALA A 73 13.70 8.17 -35.49
C ALA A 73 14.61 6.94 -35.28
N ARG A 74 15.85 7.00 -35.78
CA ARG A 74 16.82 5.92 -35.61
C ARG A 74 17.37 5.84 -34.19
N GLU A 75 17.78 6.98 -33.63
CA GLU A 75 18.37 7.04 -32.29
C GLU A 75 17.35 6.66 -31.21
N SER A 76 16.09 7.10 -31.35
CA SER A 76 15.02 6.70 -30.43
C SER A 76 14.75 5.21 -30.47
N ALA A 77 14.67 4.60 -31.66
CA ALA A 77 14.40 3.17 -31.81
C ALA A 77 15.54 2.28 -31.28
N GLU A 78 16.79 2.71 -31.42
CA GLU A 78 17.94 1.99 -30.87
C GLU A 78 17.99 2.09 -29.34
N LEU A 79 17.89 3.32 -28.81
CA LEU A 79 18.04 3.58 -27.37
C LEU A 79 16.84 3.14 -26.55
N SER A 80 15.62 3.12 -27.12
CA SER A 80 14.42 2.66 -26.42
C SER A 80 14.47 1.16 -26.11
N VAL A 81 15.21 0.39 -26.91
CA VAL A 81 15.45 -1.05 -26.67
C VAL A 81 16.69 -1.27 -25.79
N ALA A 82 17.74 -0.47 -25.97
CA ALA A 82 19.01 -0.66 -25.26
C ALA A 82 18.99 -0.21 -23.79
N LEU A 83 18.14 0.76 -23.45
CA LEU A 83 18.11 1.39 -22.13
C LEU A 83 16.88 0.98 -21.32
N THR A 84 16.97 1.09 -20.00
CA THR A 84 15.78 1.00 -19.14
C THR A 84 14.88 2.23 -19.34
N VAL A 85 13.58 2.11 -19.03
CA VAL A 85 12.62 3.25 -19.10
C VAL A 85 13.10 4.47 -18.30
N GLY A 86 13.73 4.25 -17.14
CA GLY A 86 14.28 5.33 -16.31
C GLY A 86 15.46 6.05 -16.97
N GLU A 87 16.36 5.31 -17.60
CA GLU A 87 17.52 5.85 -18.33
C GLU A 87 17.08 6.55 -19.61
N TYR A 88 16.21 5.92 -20.39
CA TYR A 88 15.69 6.46 -21.65
C TYR A 88 14.88 7.74 -21.42
N SER A 89 14.00 7.78 -20.42
CA SER A 89 13.26 9.01 -20.08
C SER A 89 14.18 10.17 -19.64
N SER A 90 15.26 9.87 -18.92
CA SER A 90 16.26 10.87 -18.53
C SER A 90 17.06 11.35 -19.75
N TYR A 91 17.38 10.45 -20.68
CA TYR A 91 18.00 10.77 -21.96
C TYR A 91 17.09 11.68 -22.80
N ALA A 92 15.81 11.34 -22.96
CA ALA A 92 14.85 12.12 -23.73
C ALA A 92 14.66 13.54 -23.16
N GLU A 93 14.50 13.66 -21.84
CA GLU A 93 14.41 14.96 -21.16
C GLU A 93 15.67 15.81 -21.39
N ARG A 94 16.86 15.20 -21.28
CA ARG A 94 18.12 15.89 -21.52
C ARG A 94 18.24 16.34 -22.98
N ARG A 95 17.92 15.48 -23.94
CA ARG A 95 17.98 15.83 -25.37
C ARG A 95 17.02 16.95 -25.74
N LEU A 96 15.80 16.94 -25.22
CA LEU A 96 14.85 18.03 -25.42
C LEU A 96 15.39 19.38 -24.91
N ARG A 97 16.04 19.40 -23.74
CA ARG A 97 16.70 20.61 -23.22
C ARG A 97 17.89 21.05 -24.09
N GLU A 98 18.70 20.11 -24.55
CA GLU A 98 19.84 20.38 -25.43
C GLU A 98 19.40 20.97 -26.77
N GLU A 99 18.35 20.42 -27.39
CA GLU A 99 17.80 20.93 -28.65
C GLU A 99 17.12 22.28 -28.47
N ASP A 100 16.44 22.52 -27.35
CA ASP A 100 15.86 23.83 -27.07
C ASP A 100 16.93 24.92 -26.95
N ALA A 101 18.00 24.62 -26.20
CA ALA A 101 19.14 25.52 -26.07
C ALA A 101 19.85 25.75 -27.42
N ARG A 102 19.95 24.71 -28.25
CA ARG A 102 20.58 24.80 -29.57
C ARG A 102 19.72 25.58 -30.56
N ALA A 103 18.42 25.32 -30.61
CA ALA A 103 17.48 26.06 -31.43
C ALA A 103 17.52 27.55 -31.09
N SER A 104 17.50 27.88 -29.80
CA SER A 104 17.57 29.26 -29.31
C SER A 104 18.89 29.96 -29.65
N ALA A 105 19.99 29.22 -29.77
CA ALA A 105 21.31 29.78 -30.05
C ALA A 105 21.63 29.92 -31.55
N PHE A 106 21.09 29.03 -32.40
CA PHE A 106 21.55 28.89 -33.78
C PHE A 106 20.45 28.92 -34.86
N LEU A 107 19.17 28.75 -34.49
CA LEU A 107 18.06 28.72 -35.45
C LEU A 107 17.25 30.01 -35.41
N SER A 108 16.40 30.20 -36.42
CA SER A 108 15.39 31.25 -36.39
C SER A 108 14.36 30.96 -35.30
N GLU A 109 13.78 32.00 -34.70
CA GLU A 109 12.73 31.85 -33.68
C GLU A 109 11.52 31.05 -34.21
N ALA A 110 11.20 31.20 -35.51
CA ALA A 110 10.12 30.48 -36.17
C ALA A 110 10.35 28.96 -36.26
N SER A 111 11.62 28.51 -36.27
CA SER A 111 11.99 27.09 -36.44
C SER A 111 12.13 26.32 -35.13
N ARG A 112 12.09 27.03 -33.99
CA ARG A 112 12.30 26.44 -32.66
C ARG A 112 11.21 25.44 -32.28
N GLU A 113 9.94 25.85 -32.32
CA GLU A 113 8.83 24.93 -31.97
C GLU A 113 8.67 23.79 -32.98
N PRO A 114 8.75 23.99 -34.31
CA PRO A 114 8.74 22.88 -35.27
C PRO A 114 9.82 21.82 -35.01
N LEU A 115 11.04 22.24 -34.65
CA LEU A 115 12.09 21.30 -34.27
C LEU A 115 11.73 20.57 -32.97
N LEU A 116 11.32 21.29 -31.93
CA LEU A 116 11.01 20.68 -30.64
C LEU A 116 9.82 19.71 -30.74
N ASP A 117 8.80 20.02 -31.52
CA ASP A 117 7.67 19.12 -31.77
C ASP A 117 8.09 17.85 -32.49
N LEU A 118 8.98 17.95 -33.48
CA LEU A 118 9.59 16.81 -34.15
C LEU A 118 10.40 15.94 -33.17
N VAL A 119 11.21 16.55 -32.32
CA VAL A 119 12.01 15.83 -31.31
C VAL A 119 11.11 15.15 -30.28
N ARG A 120 10.06 15.85 -29.79
CA ARG A 120 9.04 15.29 -28.88
C ARG A 120 8.33 14.10 -29.52
N HIS A 121 7.94 14.23 -30.79
CA HIS A 121 7.28 13.17 -31.54
C HIS A 121 8.16 11.92 -31.64
N HIS A 122 9.43 12.03 -32.06
CA HIS A 122 10.29 10.86 -32.21
C HIS A 122 10.81 10.27 -30.89
N LEU A 123 11.24 11.11 -29.94
CA LEU A 123 11.81 10.62 -28.66
C LEU A 123 10.74 10.14 -27.68
N VAL A 124 9.52 10.65 -27.76
CA VAL A 124 8.44 10.33 -26.81
C VAL A 124 7.24 9.74 -27.54
N GLY A 125 6.71 10.42 -28.55
CA GLY A 125 5.47 10.04 -29.25
C GLY A 125 5.52 8.65 -29.91
N GLU A 126 6.59 8.33 -30.62
CA GLU A 126 6.79 7.01 -31.26
C GLU A 126 7.14 5.92 -30.23
N GLN A 127 7.68 6.30 -29.07
CA GLN A 127 8.13 5.37 -28.03
C GLN A 127 7.20 5.32 -26.82
N VAL A 128 5.93 5.73 -26.98
CA VAL A 128 4.97 5.80 -25.88
C VAL A 128 4.72 4.45 -25.22
N ASP A 129 4.66 3.35 -25.98
CA ASP A 129 4.44 2.01 -25.45
C ASP A 129 5.63 1.51 -24.63
N VAL A 130 6.86 1.85 -25.03
CA VAL A 130 8.08 1.52 -24.29
C VAL A 130 8.13 2.31 -22.99
N LEU A 131 7.92 3.62 -23.06
CA LEU A 131 7.95 4.52 -21.90
C LEU A 131 6.82 4.24 -20.89
N SER A 132 5.68 3.71 -21.37
CA SER A 132 4.53 3.34 -20.53
C SER A 132 4.41 1.84 -20.28
N ALA A 133 5.50 1.08 -20.48
CA ALA A 133 5.52 -0.35 -20.23
C ALA A 133 5.10 -0.68 -18.78
N VAL A 134 4.05 -1.48 -18.64
CA VAL A 134 3.43 -1.84 -17.36
C VAL A 134 4.44 -2.40 -16.35
N PRO A 135 5.34 -3.34 -16.71
CA PRO A 135 6.34 -3.87 -15.76
C PRO A 135 7.28 -2.79 -15.21
N SER A 136 7.67 -1.83 -16.06
CA SER A 136 8.54 -0.73 -15.66
C SER A 136 7.82 0.25 -14.75
N LEU A 137 6.59 0.66 -15.10
CA LEU A 137 5.78 1.53 -14.25
C LEU A 137 5.52 0.91 -12.87
N ARG A 138 5.23 -0.38 -12.85
CA ARG A 138 5.08 -1.19 -11.63
C ARG A 138 6.35 -1.15 -10.78
N GLN A 139 7.50 -1.49 -11.36
CA GLN A 139 8.78 -1.47 -10.65
C GLN A 139 9.10 -0.09 -10.09
N LEU A 140 8.89 0.97 -10.87
CA LEU A 140 9.14 2.35 -10.44
C LEU A 140 8.23 2.79 -9.28
N ALA A 141 6.96 2.35 -9.30
CA ALA A 141 6.02 2.61 -8.21
C ALA A 141 6.42 1.86 -6.93
N GLU A 142 6.67 0.55 -7.02
CA GLU A 142 7.05 -0.30 -5.88
C GLU A 142 8.37 0.15 -5.24
N THR A 143 9.36 0.54 -6.06
CA THR A 143 10.65 1.07 -5.58
C THR A 143 10.61 2.56 -5.21
N ARG A 144 9.43 3.19 -5.25
CA ARG A 144 9.19 4.60 -4.85
C ARG A 144 10.06 5.61 -5.63
N GLN A 145 10.36 5.32 -6.90
CA GLN A 145 11.14 6.21 -7.78
C GLN A 145 10.27 7.33 -8.37
N THR A 146 9.72 8.19 -7.50
CA THR A 146 8.76 9.24 -7.88
C THR A 146 9.31 10.28 -8.83
N ALA A 147 10.60 10.59 -8.74
CA ALA A 147 11.27 11.50 -9.68
C ALA A 147 11.26 10.96 -11.13
N GLN A 148 11.43 9.65 -11.31
CA GLN A 148 11.38 9.04 -12.63
C GLN A 148 9.95 9.02 -13.19
N LEU A 149 8.97 8.64 -12.35
CA LEU A 149 7.55 8.70 -12.72
C LEU A 149 7.10 10.13 -13.07
N GLY A 150 7.61 11.15 -12.36
CA GLY A 150 7.31 12.55 -12.63
C GLY A 150 7.89 13.03 -13.97
N ARG A 151 9.07 12.53 -14.35
CA ARG A 151 9.63 12.76 -15.70
C ARG A 151 8.75 12.14 -16.78
N LEU A 152 8.33 10.88 -16.59
CA LEU A 152 7.41 10.22 -17.52
C LEU A 152 6.10 10.99 -17.67
N TYR A 153 5.52 11.45 -16.57
CA TYR A 153 4.31 12.29 -16.57
C TYR A 153 4.51 13.58 -17.39
N THR A 154 5.63 14.26 -17.17
CA THR A 154 5.94 15.51 -17.89
C THR A 154 6.13 15.28 -19.39
N LEU A 155 6.91 14.26 -19.77
CA LEU A 155 7.16 13.91 -21.18
C LEU A 155 5.87 13.48 -21.89
N MET A 156 5.08 12.61 -21.28
CA MET A 156 3.79 12.16 -21.83
C MET A 156 2.77 13.30 -21.95
N SER A 157 2.82 14.28 -21.03
CA SER A 157 2.00 15.49 -21.13
C SER A 157 2.34 16.34 -22.34
N GLN A 158 3.62 16.41 -22.74
CA GLN A 158 4.06 17.22 -23.87
C GLN A 158 3.60 16.65 -25.21
N VAL A 159 3.37 15.34 -25.30
CA VAL A 159 2.87 14.66 -26.51
C VAL A 159 1.36 14.36 -26.47
N GLY A 160 0.64 14.82 -25.44
CA GLY A 160 -0.80 14.60 -25.30
C GLY A 160 -1.20 13.15 -24.98
N GLN A 161 -0.31 12.34 -24.39
CA GLN A 161 -0.51 10.90 -24.15
C GLN A 161 -0.71 10.57 -22.65
N LEU A 162 -1.22 11.52 -21.87
CA LEU A 162 -1.48 11.32 -20.44
C LEU A 162 -2.54 10.23 -20.17
N ASP A 163 -3.54 10.09 -21.04
CA ASP A 163 -4.57 9.06 -20.88
C ASP A 163 -4.02 7.65 -21.06
N LEU A 164 -3.09 7.46 -22.02
CA LEU A 164 -2.38 6.20 -22.18
C LEU A 164 -1.53 5.89 -20.96
N LEU A 165 -0.74 6.86 -20.48
CA LEU A 165 0.05 6.70 -19.25
C LEU A 165 -0.84 6.34 -18.05
N ARG A 166 -1.99 7.00 -17.92
CA ARG A 166 -2.98 6.70 -16.87
C ARG A 166 -3.45 5.26 -16.96
N LEU A 167 -3.90 4.81 -18.13
CA LEU A 167 -4.38 3.45 -18.34
C LEU A 167 -3.30 2.42 -17.97
N ARG A 168 -2.07 2.62 -18.47
CA ARG A 168 -0.94 1.71 -18.21
C ARG A 168 -0.50 1.70 -16.74
N PHE A 169 -0.55 2.85 -16.07
CA PHE A 169 -0.26 2.93 -14.64
C PHE A 169 -1.33 2.24 -13.79
N VAL A 170 -2.61 2.37 -14.16
CA VAL A 170 -3.72 1.65 -13.51
C VAL A 170 -3.56 0.15 -13.67
N ASP A 171 -3.14 -0.32 -14.85
CA ASP A 171 -2.78 -1.72 -15.07
C ASP A 171 -1.60 -2.16 -14.21
N ALA A 172 -0.57 -1.33 -14.08
CA ALA A 172 0.58 -1.62 -13.21
C ALA A 172 0.19 -1.79 -11.74
N VAL A 173 -0.67 -0.91 -11.23
CA VAL A 173 -1.24 -0.99 -9.86
C VAL A 173 -2.02 -2.29 -9.67
N ARG A 174 -2.83 -2.68 -10.68
CA ARG A 174 -3.59 -3.94 -10.66
C ARG A 174 -2.64 -5.14 -10.64
N GLU A 175 -1.61 -5.16 -11.47
CA GLU A 175 -0.63 -6.24 -11.51
C GLU A 175 0.16 -6.38 -10.21
N SER A 176 0.55 -5.27 -9.58
CA SER A 176 1.17 -5.29 -8.24
C SER A 176 0.27 -5.96 -7.20
N GLY A 177 -1.01 -5.60 -7.19
CA GLY A 177 -2.00 -6.21 -6.30
C GLY A 177 -2.18 -7.71 -6.57
N CYS A 178 -2.35 -8.09 -7.83
CA CYS A 178 -2.52 -9.50 -8.23
C CYS A 178 -1.28 -10.35 -7.89
N GLU A 179 -0.07 -9.81 -8.06
CA GLU A 179 1.16 -10.51 -7.69
C GLU A 179 1.27 -10.72 -6.18
N LEU A 180 0.90 -9.72 -5.37
CA LEU A 180 0.83 -9.86 -3.92
C LEU A 180 -0.18 -10.94 -3.50
N LEU A 181 -1.34 -11.02 -4.18
CA LEU A 181 -2.32 -12.07 -3.93
C LEU A 181 -1.83 -13.46 -4.39
N ARG A 182 -1.06 -13.54 -5.47
CA ARG A 182 -0.44 -14.78 -5.93
C ARG A 182 0.53 -15.33 -4.87
N GLN A 183 1.39 -14.48 -4.32
CA GLN A 183 2.31 -14.84 -3.24
C GLN A 183 1.56 -15.33 -1.98
N LEU A 184 0.43 -14.70 -1.66
CA LEU A 184 -0.43 -15.15 -0.57
C LEU A 184 -1.02 -16.55 -0.81
N ARG A 185 -1.46 -16.84 -2.05
CA ARG A 185 -2.01 -18.16 -2.41
C ARG A 185 -0.95 -19.26 -2.34
N GLU A 186 0.26 -18.99 -2.81
CA GLU A 186 1.37 -19.95 -2.81
C GLU A 186 1.86 -20.28 -1.41
N SER A 187 1.88 -19.28 -0.51
CA SER A 187 2.29 -19.46 0.88
C SER A 187 1.26 -20.16 1.78
N ALA A 188 0.02 -20.36 1.29
CA ALA A 188 -1.09 -20.94 2.03
C ALA A 188 -0.96 -22.46 2.30
N ASN A 189 0.01 -23.15 1.70
CA ASN A 189 0.25 -24.59 1.86
C ASN A 189 0.95 -24.99 3.17
N SER A 190 0.98 -24.11 4.17
CA SER A 190 1.69 -24.31 5.44
C SER A 190 0.75 -24.74 6.57
N ALA A 191 1.09 -25.83 7.25
CA ALA A 191 0.19 -26.55 8.14
C ALA A 191 -0.04 -25.85 9.51
N GLU A 192 0.94 -25.11 10.04
CA GLU A 192 0.90 -24.62 11.43
C GLU A 192 0.14 -23.30 11.63
N LYS A 193 -0.67 -23.24 12.70
CA LYS A 193 -1.52 -22.07 13.02
C LYS A 193 -0.72 -20.79 13.31
N LYS A 194 0.42 -20.91 13.98
CA LYS A 194 1.28 -19.77 14.35
C LYS A 194 1.96 -19.15 13.12
N ASP A 195 2.33 -19.99 12.16
CA ASP A 195 2.89 -19.59 10.88
C ASP A 195 1.87 -18.81 10.02
N ARG A 196 0.60 -19.24 10.02
CA ARG A 196 -0.48 -18.50 9.33
C ARG A 196 -0.73 -17.10 9.89
N GLU A 197 -0.61 -16.91 11.20
CA GLU A 197 -0.77 -15.59 11.82
C GLU A 197 0.40 -14.65 11.48
N LEU A 198 1.63 -15.18 11.48
CA LEU A 198 2.82 -14.42 11.09
C LEU A 198 2.73 -13.98 9.62
N LYS A 199 2.35 -14.90 8.73
CA LYS A 199 2.15 -14.64 7.30
C LYS A 199 1.04 -13.63 7.04
N GLY A 200 -0.06 -13.71 7.79
CA GLY A 200 -1.14 -12.72 7.70
C GLY A 200 -0.68 -11.30 8.09
N ARG A 201 0.21 -11.19 9.08
CA ARG A 201 0.81 -9.89 9.48
C ARG A 201 1.75 -9.36 8.41
N GLU A 202 2.62 -10.21 7.86
CA GLU A 202 3.53 -9.85 6.78
C GLU A 202 2.75 -9.39 5.54
N PHE A 203 1.75 -10.15 5.11
CA PHE A 203 0.85 -9.79 4.01
C PHE A 203 0.19 -8.42 4.24
N THR A 204 -0.38 -8.19 5.42
CA THR A 204 -1.04 -6.91 5.73
C THR A 204 -0.05 -5.74 5.70
N THR A 205 1.20 -5.98 6.11
CA THR A 205 2.28 -4.98 6.08
C THR A 205 2.67 -4.65 4.64
N GLN A 206 2.83 -5.67 3.80
CA GLN A 206 3.10 -5.51 2.37
C GLN A 206 1.94 -4.79 1.65
N LEU A 207 0.69 -5.12 1.98
CA LEU A 207 -0.50 -4.48 1.44
C LEU A 207 -0.54 -2.98 1.75
N PHE A 208 -0.24 -2.59 2.99
CA PHE A 208 -0.15 -1.17 3.35
C PHE A 208 1.03 -0.47 2.67
N ALA A 209 2.20 -1.10 2.62
CA ALA A 209 3.37 -0.54 1.95
C ALA A 209 3.13 -0.30 0.45
N LEU A 210 2.35 -1.18 -0.18
CA LEU A 210 1.91 -1.06 -1.57
C LEU A 210 0.90 0.07 -1.76
N LYS A 211 -0.03 0.26 -0.82
CA LYS A 211 -0.94 1.42 -0.85
C LYS A 211 -0.17 2.73 -0.73
N ASP A 212 0.77 2.80 0.21
CA ASP A 212 1.62 3.97 0.42
C ASP A 212 2.45 4.30 -0.83
N SER A 213 2.99 3.30 -1.53
CA SER A 213 3.79 3.53 -2.74
C SER A 213 2.94 4.08 -3.90
N HIS A 214 1.74 3.55 -4.11
CA HIS A 214 0.82 4.04 -5.13
C HIS A 214 0.32 5.46 -4.83
N ASP A 215 0.00 5.76 -3.57
CA ASP A 215 -0.39 7.10 -3.15
C ASP A 215 0.75 8.10 -3.29
N LEU A 216 1.97 7.69 -2.96
CA LEU A 216 3.15 8.53 -3.12
C LEU A 216 3.41 8.86 -4.60
N ALA A 217 3.27 7.87 -5.49
CA ALA A 217 3.36 8.10 -6.93
C ALA A 217 2.31 9.11 -7.40
N TRP A 218 1.04 8.95 -7.01
CA TRP A 218 -0.01 9.91 -7.34
C TRP A 218 0.26 11.33 -6.81
N MET A 219 0.68 11.43 -5.54
CA MET A 219 0.90 12.72 -4.87
C MET A 219 2.12 13.47 -5.41
N GLN A 220 3.23 12.77 -5.67
CA GLN A 220 4.52 13.39 -5.99
C GLN A 220 4.86 13.36 -7.48
N ALA A 221 4.43 12.33 -8.22
CA ALA A 221 4.79 12.18 -9.64
C ALA A 221 3.71 12.70 -10.59
N PHE A 222 2.43 12.54 -10.23
CA PHE A 222 1.30 12.85 -11.14
C PHE A 222 0.54 14.12 -10.76
N ASN A 223 1.18 15.05 -10.06
CA ASN A 223 0.63 16.36 -9.68
C ASN A 223 -0.78 16.29 -9.05
N ARG A 224 -1.08 15.21 -8.30
CA ARG A 224 -2.40 14.96 -7.71
C ARG A 224 -3.55 14.95 -8.72
N ASN A 225 -3.29 14.49 -9.94
CA ASN A 225 -4.30 14.43 -11.00
C ASN A 225 -5.50 13.54 -10.56
N PRO A 226 -6.74 14.06 -10.53
CA PRO A 226 -7.91 13.31 -10.07
C PRO A 226 -8.21 12.05 -10.90
N GLN A 227 -7.91 12.06 -12.21
CA GLN A 227 -8.16 10.92 -13.10
C GLN A 227 -7.26 9.73 -12.74
N PHE A 228 -6.01 9.99 -12.34
CA PHE A 228 -5.12 8.95 -11.82
C PHE A 228 -5.60 8.42 -10.48
N SER A 229 -6.04 9.30 -9.57
CA SER A 229 -6.60 8.88 -8.27
C SER A 229 -7.80 7.95 -8.43
N LEU A 230 -8.73 8.30 -9.32
CA LEU A 230 -9.89 7.48 -9.64
C LEU A 230 -9.49 6.13 -10.24
N GLY A 231 -8.59 6.12 -11.23
CA GLY A 231 -8.11 4.88 -11.83
C GLY A 231 -7.40 3.96 -10.83
N ILE A 232 -6.59 4.53 -9.93
CA ILE A 232 -5.95 3.78 -8.83
C ILE A 232 -7.03 3.18 -7.92
N LYS A 233 -8.02 3.98 -7.52
CA LYS A 233 -9.15 3.52 -6.69
C LYS A 233 -9.84 2.30 -7.33
N GLU A 234 -10.18 2.39 -8.60
CA GLU A 234 -10.82 1.30 -9.35
C GLU A 234 -9.93 0.06 -9.46
N ALA A 235 -8.61 0.21 -9.64
CA ALA A 235 -7.69 -0.92 -9.66
C ALA A 235 -7.68 -1.65 -8.31
N TRP A 236 -7.63 -0.91 -7.21
CA TRP A 236 -7.68 -1.46 -5.85
C TRP A 236 -8.97 -2.24 -5.59
N GLU A 237 -10.13 -1.68 -5.97
CA GLU A 237 -11.43 -2.38 -5.86
C GLU A 237 -11.45 -3.66 -6.70
N LYS A 238 -10.91 -3.61 -7.94
CA LYS A 238 -10.90 -4.77 -8.83
C LYS A 238 -10.06 -5.93 -8.31
N PHE A 239 -8.83 -5.71 -7.87
CA PHE A 239 -7.97 -6.83 -7.46
C PHE A 239 -8.33 -7.36 -6.06
N LEU A 240 -8.77 -6.50 -5.13
CA LEU A 240 -9.16 -6.94 -3.79
C LEU A 240 -10.43 -7.80 -3.79
N ASN A 241 -11.32 -7.58 -4.76
CA ASN A 241 -12.59 -8.29 -4.89
C ASN A 241 -12.63 -9.27 -6.06
N GLN A 242 -11.46 -9.66 -6.61
CA GLN A 242 -11.39 -10.55 -7.78
C GLN A 242 -12.03 -11.92 -7.53
N ASP A 243 -11.85 -12.48 -6.33
CA ASP A 243 -12.45 -13.75 -5.92
C ASP A 243 -12.89 -13.73 -4.45
N VAL A 244 -14.00 -14.42 -4.17
CA VAL A 244 -14.63 -14.44 -2.84
C VAL A 244 -13.67 -14.98 -1.77
N GLU A 245 -12.88 -16.01 -2.09
CA GLU A 245 -11.97 -16.64 -1.13
C GLU A 245 -10.80 -15.72 -0.74
N SER A 246 -10.17 -15.06 -1.70
CA SER A 246 -9.09 -14.09 -1.43
C SER A 246 -9.64 -12.85 -0.72
N SER A 247 -10.79 -12.31 -1.16
CA SER A 247 -11.46 -11.20 -0.49
C SER A 247 -11.76 -11.54 0.98
N ARG A 248 -12.29 -12.75 1.25
CA ARG A 248 -12.53 -13.22 2.62
C ARG A 248 -11.24 -13.36 3.44
N LYS A 249 -10.16 -13.87 2.84
CA LYS A 249 -8.84 -13.98 3.52
C LYS A 249 -8.25 -12.62 3.85
N ILE A 250 -8.26 -11.67 2.91
CA ILE A 250 -7.79 -10.29 3.11
C ILE A 250 -8.58 -9.66 4.24
N THR A 251 -9.91 -9.77 4.18
CA THR A 251 -10.83 -9.26 5.20
C THR A 251 -10.53 -9.83 6.58
N ARG A 252 -10.28 -11.14 6.67
CA ARG A 252 -9.86 -11.80 7.91
C ARG A 252 -8.54 -11.24 8.44
N PHE A 253 -7.54 -11.02 7.58
CA PHE A 253 -6.25 -10.48 8.00
C PHE A 253 -6.36 -9.03 8.48
N LEU A 254 -7.16 -8.20 7.84
CA LEU A 254 -7.43 -6.84 8.29
C LEU A 254 -8.14 -6.83 9.64
N ALA A 255 -9.19 -7.62 9.83
CA ALA A 255 -9.87 -7.76 11.12
C ALA A 255 -8.90 -8.27 12.20
N LYS A 256 -8.03 -9.22 11.85
CA LYS A 256 -7.00 -9.73 12.78
C LYS A 256 -5.93 -8.69 13.11
N ARG A 257 -5.59 -7.81 12.18
CA ARG A 257 -4.68 -6.68 12.41
C ARG A 257 -5.29 -5.72 13.43
N CYS A 258 -6.59 -5.39 13.32
CA CYS A 258 -7.30 -4.61 14.33
C CYS A 258 -7.28 -5.29 15.71
N ASP A 259 -7.58 -6.59 15.78
CA ASP A 259 -7.53 -7.35 17.05
C ASP A 259 -6.14 -7.31 17.69
N CYS A 260 -5.07 -7.39 16.90
CA CYS A 260 -3.71 -7.27 17.43
C CYS A 260 -3.41 -5.86 17.94
N LEU A 261 -3.76 -4.83 17.16
CA LEU A 261 -3.54 -3.43 17.52
C LEU A 261 -4.27 -3.04 18.83
N LEU A 262 -5.51 -3.50 19.02
CA LEU A 262 -6.33 -3.20 20.20
C LEU A 262 -5.90 -3.98 21.47
N ARG A 263 -5.01 -4.96 21.33
CA ARG A 263 -4.37 -5.68 22.45
C ARG A 263 -3.00 -5.13 22.81
N GLU A 264 -2.36 -4.40 21.90
CA GLU A 264 -1.04 -3.82 22.11
C GLU A 264 -1.15 -2.49 22.88
N THR A 265 -0.27 -2.28 23.85
CA THR A 265 -0.19 -1.01 24.59
C THR A 265 0.61 0.00 23.78
N LYS A 266 -0.04 0.61 22.77
CA LYS A 266 0.50 1.71 21.97
C LYS A 266 -0.02 3.06 22.43
N SER A 267 0.64 4.14 22.00
CA SER A 267 0.09 5.49 22.14
C SER A 267 -1.25 5.58 21.38
N ALA A 268 -2.17 6.40 21.88
CA ALA A 268 -3.49 6.56 21.25
C ALA A 268 -3.36 7.10 19.80
N GLU A 269 -2.43 8.03 19.57
CA GLU A 269 -2.18 8.61 18.24
C GLU A 269 -1.63 7.59 17.23
N ASP A 270 -0.68 6.75 17.65
CA ASP A 270 -0.12 5.72 16.74
C ASP A 270 -1.14 4.63 16.44
N LEU A 271 -1.96 4.29 17.43
CA LEU A 271 -3.05 3.35 17.26
C LEU A 271 -4.07 3.87 16.25
N GLU A 272 -4.48 5.14 16.37
CA GLU A 272 -5.42 5.78 15.44
C GLU A 272 -4.86 5.84 14.00
N LYS A 273 -3.58 6.18 13.82
CA LYS A 273 -2.92 6.17 12.50
C LYS A 273 -2.92 4.78 11.86
N GLU A 274 -2.61 3.74 12.63
CA GLU A 274 -2.60 2.36 12.13
C GLU A 274 -4.02 1.85 11.83
N MET A 275 -5.02 2.22 12.63
CA MET A 275 -6.42 1.91 12.37
C MET A 275 -6.92 2.62 11.11
N ALA A 276 -6.54 3.88 10.89
CA ALA A 276 -6.89 4.61 9.68
C ALA A 276 -6.37 3.91 8.41
N LYS A 277 -5.17 3.32 8.43
CA LYS A 277 -4.65 2.52 7.31
C LYS A 277 -5.53 1.30 7.01
N VAL A 278 -5.99 0.59 8.06
CA VAL A 278 -6.93 -0.53 7.89
C VAL A 278 -8.22 -0.03 7.25
N MET A 279 -8.76 1.09 7.73
CA MET A 279 -10.00 1.67 7.21
C MET A 279 -9.88 2.13 5.75
N VAL A 280 -8.72 2.64 5.33
CA VAL A 280 -8.48 2.96 3.91
C VAL A 280 -8.63 1.72 3.04
N ILE A 281 -8.04 0.58 3.43
CA ILE A 281 -8.17 -0.66 2.65
C ILE A 281 -9.61 -1.21 2.73
N PHE A 282 -10.23 -1.17 3.91
CA PHE A 282 -11.60 -1.62 4.14
C PHE A 282 -12.62 -0.96 3.20
N ARG A 283 -12.43 0.32 2.85
CA ARG A 283 -13.31 1.04 1.91
C ARG A 283 -13.35 0.43 0.51
N TYR A 284 -12.27 -0.24 0.08
CA TYR A 284 -12.20 -0.90 -1.22
C TYR A 284 -12.82 -2.31 -1.23
N LEU A 285 -13.22 -2.85 -0.08
CA LEU A 285 -13.77 -4.20 0.02
C LEU A 285 -15.30 -4.21 -0.18
N ASP A 286 -15.78 -5.17 -0.97
CA ASP A 286 -17.21 -5.41 -1.15
C ASP A 286 -17.78 -6.25 0.00
N GLY A 287 -17.05 -7.28 0.44
CA GLY A 287 -17.43 -8.23 1.49
C GLY A 287 -17.31 -7.69 2.92
N LYS A 288 -17.94 -6.54 3.20
CA LYS A 288 -17.90 -5.88 4.53
C LYS A 288 -18.55 -6.73 5.62
N ASP A 289 -19.54 -7.54 5.28
CA ASP A 289 -20.18 -8.50 6.17
C ASP A 289 -19.18 -9.53 6.76
N TYR A 290 -18.22 -10.01 5.97
CA TYR A 290 -17.15 -10.86 6.48
C TYR A 290 -16.28 -10.14 7.50
N PHE A 291 -16.03 -8.83 7.30
CA PHE A 291 -15.25 -8.04 8.26
C PHE A 291 -16.01 -7.93 9.58
N GLU A 292 -17.31 -7.61 9.53
CA GLU A 292 -18.17 -7.57 10.72
C GLU A 292 -18.11 -8.89 11.48
N GLU A 293 -18.28 -10.02 10.78
CA GLU A 293 -18.31 -11.33 11.40
C GLU A 293 -16.99 -11.65 12.13
N PHE A 294 -15.85 -11.45 11.46
CA PHE A 294 -14.54 -11.69 12.04
C PHE A 294 -14.22 -10.71 13.18
N TYR A 295 -14.49 -9.43 12.98
CA TYR A 295 -14.23 -8.40 13.98
C TYR A 295 -15.09 -8.60 15.23
N ARG A 296 -16.38 -8.86 15.07
CA ARG A 296 -17.32 -9.12 16.18
C ARG A 296 -16.92 -10.37 16.97
N THR A 297 -16.45 -11.42 16.28
CA THR A 297 -15.94 -12.64 16.93
C THR A 297 -14.73 -12.35 17.81
N ASP A 298 -13.79 -11.53 17.36
CA ASP A 298 -12.60 -11.19 18.13
C ASP A 298 -12.88 -10.13 19.21
N LEU A 299 -13.79 -9.17 18.95
CA LEU A 299 -14.31 -8.22 19.94
C LEU A 299 -14.96 -8.96 21.12
N CYS A 300 -15.80 -9.97 20.85
CA CYS A 300 -16.43 -10.82 21.87
C CYS A 300 -15.39 -11.38 22.85
N LYS A 301 -14.31 -11.98 22.31
CA LYS A 301 -13.23 -12.52 23.14
C LYS A 301 -12.52 -11.43 23.95
N ARG A 302 -12.23 -10.27 23.34
CA ARG A 302 -11.56 -9.16 24.02
C ARG A 302 -12.37 -8.62 25.19
N LEU A 303 -13.67 -8.39 24.97
CA LEU A 303 -14.60 -7.90 25.98
C LEU A 303 -14.78 -8.87 27.15
N LEU A 304 -15.03 -10.15 26.86
CA LEU A 304 -15.28 -11.15 27.91
C LEU A 304 -14.02 -11.54 28.69
N THR A 305 -12.85 -11.57 28.03
CA THR A 305 -11.59 -11.89 28.72
C THR A 305 -10.89 -10.66 29.31
N ARG A 306 -11.46 -9.46 29.15
CA ARG A 306 -10.88 -8.16 29.58
C ARG A 306 -9.44 -7.95 29.09
N LYS A 307 -9.16 -8.37 27.85
CA LYS A 307 -7.82 -8.28 27.22
C LYS A 307 -7.67 -7.11 26.25
N SER A 308 -8.57 -6.13 26.29
CA SER A 308 -8.44 -4.88 25.53
C SER A 308 -7.46 -3.95 26.21
N ALA A 309 -6.65 -3.22 25.44
CA ALA A 309 -5.74 -2.22 25.98
C ALA A 309 -6.47 -0.96 26.47
N SER A 310 -7.58 -0.58 25.81
CA SER A 310 -8.39 0.59 26.15
C SER A 310 -9.83 0.45 25.68
N ASP A 311 -10.81 0.72 26.55
CA ASP A 311 -12.24 0.75 26.21
C ASP A 311 -12.55 1.88 25.21
N ASP A 312 -11.84 3.00 25.28
CA ASP A 312 -12.03 4.15 24.38
C ASP A 312 -11.53 3.84 22.96
N ALA A 313 -10.43 3.09 22.85
CA ALA A 313 -9.92 2.64 21.55
C ALA A 313 -10.89 1.69 20.85
N GLU A 314 -11.54 0.79 21.60
CA GLU A 314 -12.56 -0.11 21.07
C GLU A 314 -13.78 0.68 20.54
N LYS A 315 -14.24 1.68 21.30
CA LYS A 315 -15.34 2.57 20.85
C LYS A 315 -14.94 3.40 19.64
N ALA A 316 -13.70 3.89 19.58
CA ALA A 316 -13.20 4.64 18.43
C ALA A 316 -13.19 3.80 17.15
N MET A 317 -12.79 2.53 17.22
CA MET A 317 -12.86 1.61 16.07
C MET A 317 -14.29 1.42 15.59
N VAL A 318 -15.22 1.15 16.51
CA VAL A 318 -16.62 0.93 16.15
C VAL A 318 -17.26 2.21 15.61
N LYS A 319 -16.84 3.39 16.08
CA LYS A 319 -17.24 4.67 15.50
C LYS A 319 -16.76 4.80 14.05
N GLN A 320 -15.50 4.49 13.73
CA GLN A 320 -15.01 4.52 12.35
C GLN A 320 -15.80 3.56 11.45
N LEU A 321 -16.15 2.36 11.93
CA LEU A 321 -17.01 1.43 11.18
C LEU A 321 -18.43 1.98 10.97
N LYS A 322 -18.97 2.70 11.96
CA LYS A 322 -20.29 3.35 11.87
C LYS A 322 -20.29 4.47 10.84
N ASP A 323 -19.23 5.27 10.81
CA ASP A 323 -19.10 6.39 9.87
C ASP A 323 -19.04 5.87 8.41
N GLU A 324 -18.43 4.70 8.19
CA GLU A 324 -18.33 4.09 6.84
C GLU A 324 -19.57 3.29 6.42
N CYS A 325 -20.18 2.53 7.33
CA CYS A 325 -21.23 1.54 6.99
C CYS A 325 -22.61 1.87 7.57
N GLY A 326 -22.70 2.89 8.42
CA GLY A 326 -23.92 3.29 9.10
C GLY A 326 -24.23 2.48 10.36
N GLN A 327 -25.26 2.93 11.08
CA GLN A 327 -25.64 2.41 12.40
C GLN A 327 -26.10 0.95 12.38
N GLN A 328 -26.77 0.51 11.31
CA GLN A 328 -27.26 -0.87 11.23
C GLN A 328 -26.12 -1.89 11.25
N TYR A 329 -24.99 -1.54 10.62
CA TYR A 329 -23.80 -2.37 10.59
C TYR A 329 -23.16 -2.51 11.98
N THR A 330 -23.14 -1.44 12.78
CA THR A 330 -22.49 -1.44 14.11
C THR A 330 -23.39 -1.80 15.27
N HIS A 331 -24.70 -1.89 15.07
CA HIS A 331 -25.70 -2.11 16.13
C HIS A 331 -25.35 -3.27 17.08
N LYS A 332 -24.91 -4.41 16.54
CA LYS A 332 -24.54 -5.58 17.37
C LYS A 332 -23.30 -5.31 18.22
N MET A 333 -22.27 -4.70 17.66
CA MET A 333 -21.04 -4.34 18.39
C MET A 333 -21.31 -3.28 19.47
N GLU A 334 -22.14 -2.28 19.18
CA GLU A 334 -22.60 -1.29 20.16
C GLU A 334 -23.39 -1.95 21.29
N SER A 335 -24.30 -2.87 20.95
CA SER A 335 -25.07 -3.64 21.93
C SER A 335 -24.17 -4.51 22.81
N MET A 336 -23.08 -5.07 22.28
CA MET A 336 -22.09 -5.83 23.07
C MET A 336 -21.43 -4.97 24.15
N PHE A 337 -21.11 -3.69 23.88
CA PHE A 337 -20.58 -2.79 24.91
C PHE A 337 -21.61 -2.51 26.01
N ASN A 338 -22.88 -2.29 25.63
CA ASN A 338 -23.96 -2.07 26.59
C ASN A 338 -24.18 -3.30 27.47
N ASP A 339 -24.17 -4.50 26.89
CA ASP A 339 -24.29 -5.76 27.62
C ASP A 339 -23.15 -5.95 28.62
N VAL A 340 -21.90 -5.64 28.25
CA VAL A 340 -20.76 -5.71 29.18
C VAL A 340 -20.94 -4.73 30.35
N HIS A 341 -21.41 -3.51 30.08
CA HIS A 341 -21.66 -2.53 31.14
C HIS A 341 -22.78 -2.99 32.09
N LEU A 342 -23.92 -3.44 31.54
CA LEU A 342 -25.06 -3.94 32.31
C LEU A 342 -24.68 -5.20 33.10
N SER A 343 -23.86 -6.07 32.52
CA SER A 343 -23.35 -7.26 33.20
C SER A 343 -22.50 -6.90 34.41
N ARG A 344 -21.63 -5.88 34.31
CA ARG A 344 -20.83 -5.39 35.45
C ARG A 344 -21.74 -4.84 36.56
N GLN A 345 -22.80 -4.12 36.20
CA GLN A 345 -23.79 -3.65 37.18
C GLN A 345 -24.54 -4.81 37.85
N THR A 346 -24.95 -5.82 37.07
CA THR A 346 -25.62 -7.02 37.57
C THR A 346 -24.72 -7.79 38.53
N MET A 347 -23.44 -7.90 38.20
CA MET A 347 -22.46 -8.56 39.05
C MET A 347 -22.20 -7.77 40.34
N ALA A 348 -22.21 -6.44 40.30
CA ALA A 348 -22.12 -5.61 41.50
C ALA A 348 -23.33 -5.82 42.42
N LEU A 349 -24.54 -5.95 41.87
CA LEU A 349 -25.74 -6.30 42.64
C LEU A 349 -25.65 -7.71 43.24
N PHE A 350 -25.11 -8.68 42.51
CA PHE A 350 -24.87 -10.04 43.01
C PHE A 350 -23.84 -10.04 44.16
N ASN A 351 -22.80 -9.22 44.06
CA ASN A 351 -21.78 -9.06 45.09
C ASN A 351 -22.31 -8.31 46.34
N ALA A 352 -23.38 -7.53 46.20
CA ALA A 352 -24.05 -6.88 47.32
C ALA A 352 -25.13 -7.75 47.99
N ASP A 353 -25.56 -8.84 47.35
CA ASP A 353 -26.60 -9.73 47.86
C ASP A 353 -26.02 -10.71 48.89
N SER A 354 -26.30 -10.46 50.18
CA SER A 354 -25.69 -11.22 51.28
C SER A 354 -26.00 -12.71 51.23
N ALA A 355 -27.22 -13.10 50.82
CA ALA A 355 -27.63 -14.50 50.71
C ALA A 355 -26.82 -15.23 49.63
N SER A 356 -26.63 -14.61 48.47
CA SER A 356 -25.81 -15.17 47.40
C SER A 356 -24.33 -15.25 47.80
N GLN A 357 -23.79 -14.22 48.46
CA GLN A 357 -22.39 -14.18 48.87
C GLN A 357 -22.04 -15.18 49.97
N GLU A 358 -22.98 -15.49 50.87
CA GLU A 358 -22.77 -16.54 51.88
C GLU A 358 -22.54 -17.91 51.22
N GLU A 359 -23.33 -18.26 50.20
CA GLU A 359 -23.17 -19.51 49.45
C GLU A 359 -21.88 -19.53 48.61
N VAL A 360 -21.51 -18.41 47.99
CA VAL A 360 -20.23 -18.29 47.25
C VAL A 360 -19.05 -18.46 48.20
N ALA A 361 -19.09 -17.84 49.39
CA ALA A 361 -18.01 -17.93 50.38
C ALA A 361 -17.73 -19.38 50.83
N LYS A 362 -18.76 -20.23 50.92
CA LYS A 362 -18.62 -21.66 51.25
C LYS A 362 -17.77 -22.43 50.24
N THR A 363 -17.67 -21.95 49.00
CA THR A 363 -16.87 -22.59 47.95
C THR A 363 -15.39 -22.24 48.02
N GLY A 364 -15.03 -21.12 48.65
CA GLY A 364 -13.65 -20.62 48.70
C GLY A 364 -13.08 -20.16 47.34
N VAL A 365 -13.93 -19.96 46.33
CA VAL A 365 -13.52 -19.61 44.95
C VAL A 365 -14.08 -18.22 44.58
N SER A 366 -13.27 -17.44 43.86
CA SER A 366 -13.73 -16.19 43.24
C SER A 366 -14.59 -16.48 42.01
N PHE A 367 -15.73 -15.81 41.89
CA PHE A 367 -16.72 -16.09 40.86
C PHE A 367 -17.15 -14.78 40.17
N ASP A 368 -17.07 -14.75 38.84
CA ASP A 368 -17.46 -13.62 37.99
C ASP A 368 -18.30 -14.15 36.82
N VAL A 369 -19.40 -13.46 36.48
CA VAL A 369 -20.31 -13.87 35.41
C VAL A 369 -20.54 -12.72 34.45
N ALA A 370 -20.37 -13.01 33.16
CA ALA A 370 -20.76 -12.12 32.08
C ALA A 370 -22.14 -12.53 31.53
N THR A 371 -23.17 -11.74 31.80
CA THR A 371 -24.52 -11.91 31.24
C THR A 371 -24.66 -11.12 29.95
N CYS A 372 -25.10 -11.78 28.88
CA CYS A 372 -25.11 -11.26 27.51
C CYS A 372 -26.48 -11.52 26.87
N ALA A 373 -26.99 -10.60 26.06
CA ALA A 373 -28.26 -10.80 25.36
C ALA A 373 -28.12 -11.82 24.22
N ALA A 374 -29.06 -12.76 24.13
CA ALA A 374 -29.10 -13.73 23.03
C ALA A 374 -29.27 -13.03 21.67
N GLY A 375 -28.56 -13.50 20.63
CA GLY A 375 -28.67 -12.98 19.26
C GLY A 375 -27.79 -11.78 18.90
N VAL A 376 -27.24 -11.08 19.89
CA VAL A 376 -26.25 -10.00 19.68
C VAL A 376 -24.84 -10.56 19.52
N TRP A 377 -24.50 -11.51 20.38
CA TRP A 377 -23.16 -12.10 20.48
C TRP A 377 -22.94 -13.20 19.43
N PRO A 378 -21.69 -13.46 19.01
CA PRO A 378 -21.40 -14.53 18.07
C PRO A 378 -21.96 -15.88 18.55
N PRO A 379 -22.57 -16.67 17.66
CA PRO A 379 -23.09 -17.97 18.04
C PRO A 379 -21.93 -18.82 18.55
N SER A 380 -22.12 -19.41 19.73
CA SER A 380 -21.17 -20.38 20.27
C SER A 380 -21.54 -21.76 19.75
N ALA A 381 -20.53 -22.57 19.42
CA ALA A 381 -20.76 -23.96 19.02
C ALA A 381 -21.56 -24.69 20.11
N PRO A 382 -22.42 -25.65 19.76
CA PRO A 382 -23.14 -26.46 20.74
C PRO A 382 -22.12 -27.06 21.70
N THR A 383 -22.27 -26.76 22.99
CA THR A 383 -21.41 -27.33 24.01
C THR A 383 -21.59 -28.85 23.94
N GLU A 384 -20.55 -29.60 23.56
CA GLU A 384 -20.47 -31.02 23.93
C GLU A 384 -20.78 -31.15 25.42
N LYS A 385 -21.37 -32.26 25.87
CA LYS A 385 -21.79 -32.45 27.27
C LYS A 385 -20.59 -32.28 28.23
N LEU A 386 -20.34 -31.05 28.64
CA LEU A 386 -19.29 -30.69 29.57
C LEU A 386 -19.79 -31.04 30.97
N ILE A 387 -19.09 -31.95 31.63
CA ILE A 387 -19.35 -32.27 33.04
C ILE A 387 -18.63 -31.23 33.88
N LEU A 388 -19.39 -30.31 34.49
CA LEU A 388 -18.85 -29.31 35.40
C LEU A 388 -18.51 -29.97 36.75
N PRO A 389 -17.39 -29.57 37.39
CA PRO A 389 -17.13 -29.95 38.78
C PRO A 389 -18.27 -29.51 39.71
N PRO A 390 -18.54 -30.24 40.80
CA PRO A 390 -19.63 -29.91 41.73
C PRO A 390 -19.60 -28.45 42.22
N ILE A 391 -18.40 -27.91 42.48
CA ILE A 391 -18.22 -26.52 42.93
C ILE A 391 -18.74 -25.52 41.88
N ALA A 392 -18.42 -25.73 40.60
CA ALA A 392 -18.86 -24.86 39.52
C ALA A 392 -20.38 -24.96 39.30
N GLU A 393 -20.95 -26.15 39.49
CA GLU A 393 -22.40 -26.38 39.41
C GLU A 393 -23.15 -25.65 40.53
N THR A 394 -22.63 -25.67 41.76
CA THR A 394 -23.19 -24.87 42.87
C THR A 394 -23.18 -23.38 42.55
N LEU A 395 -22.05 -22.83 42.11
CA LEU A 395 -21.93 -21.40 41.76
C LEU A 395 -22.90 -21.02 40.63
N ARG A 396 -23.05 -21.89 39.63
CA ARG A 396 -24.00 -21.73 38.53
C ARG A 396 -25.44 -21.62 39.03
N GLN A 397 -25.82 -22.45 40.00
CA GLN A 397 -27.16 -22.46 40.58
C GLN A 397 -27.42 -21.22 41.44
N VAL A 398 -26.47 -20.83 42.30
CA VAL A 398 -26.57 -19.63 43.14
C VAL A 398 -26.84 -18.40 42.27
N PHE A 399 -26.03 -18.20 41.22
CA PHE A 399 -26.23 -17.08 40.30
C PHE A 399 -27.54 -17.18 39.51
N SER A 400 -27.91 -18.37 39.05
CA SER A 400 -29.15 -18.56 38.29
C SER A 400 -30.39 -18.22 39.12
N ASN A 401 -30.37 -18.53 40.42
CA ASN A 401 -31.46 -18.21 41.34
C ASN A 401 -31.54 -16.70 41.60
N PHE A 402 -30.40 -16.07 41.88
CA PHE A 402 -30.32 -14.61 42.01
C PHE A 402 -30.85 -13.89 40.75
N TYR A 403 -30.38 -14.31 39.57
CA TYR A 403 -30.75 -13.66 38.31
C TYR A 403 -32.25 -13.81 38.01
N LYS A 404 -32.82 -15.01 38.23
CA LYS A 404 -34.26 -15.26 38.06
C LYS A 404 -35.11 -14.42 39.02
N ALA A 405 -34.66 -14.24 40.27
CA ALA A 405 -35.38 -13.41 41.24
C ALA A 405 -35.38 -11.93 40.85
N LYS A 406 -34.27 -11.41 40.30
CA LYS A 406 -34.16 -10.02 39.85
C LYS A 406 -34.79 -9.76 38.48
N HIS A 407 -34.80 -10.76 37.60
CA HIS A 407 -35.28 -10.63 36.21
C HIS A 407 -36.32 -11.72 35.89
N PRO A 408 -37.55 -11.59 36.43
CA PRO A 408 -38.62 -12.54 36.14
C PRO A 408 -38.93 -12.56 34.64
N GLY A 409 -39.15 -13.76 34.10
CA GLY A 409 -39.44 -13.98 32.68
C GLY A 409 -38.21 -14.09 31.77
N ARG A 410 -36.98 -14.00 32.30
CA ARG A 410 -35.75 -14.26 31.54
C ARG A 410 -35.17 -15.64 31.85
N ASN A 411 -34.63 -16.29 30.82
CA ASN A 411 -33.95 -17.57 30.94
C ASN A 411 -32.46 -17.41 30.65
N LEU A 412 -31.61 -18.12 31.39
CA LEU A 412 -30.17 -18.14 31.18
C LEU A 412 -29.74 -19.41 30.44
N SER A 413 -28.87 -19.24 29.45
CA SER A 413 -28.14 -20.32 28.78
C SER A 413 -26.64 -20.13 29.03
N TRP A 414 -25.98 -21.13 29.62
CA TRP A 414 -24.57 -21.06 29.98
C TRP A 414 -23.67 -21.50 28.81
N ILE A 415 -22.68 -20.68 28.47
CA ILE A 415 -21.70 -20.94 27.41
C ILE A 415 -20.33 -21.14 28.05
N SER A 416 -19.88 -22.39 28.13
CA SER A 416 -18.60 -22.73 28.80
C SER A 416 -17.37 -22.53 27.91
N SER A 417 -17.51 -22.50 26.58
CA SER A 417 -16.39 -22.34 25.64
C SER A 417 -15.67 -20.98 25.75
N LEU A 418 -16.34 -19.98 26.33
CA LEU A 418 -15.80 -18.64 26.56
C LEU A 418 -15.44 -18.40 28.04
N GLY A 419 -15.69 -19.39 28.90
CA GLY A 419 -15.32 -19.34 30.31
C GLY A 419 -13.82 -19.48 30.50
N ALA A 420 -13.30 -18.84 31.56
CA ALA A 420 -11.92 -18.98 32.00
C ALA A 420 -11.89 -19.27 33.49
N CYS A 421 -10.89 -20.02 33.95
CA CYS A 421 -10.63 -20.24 35.37
C CYS A 421 -9.13 -20.19 35.63
N GLU A 422 -8.78 -19.83 36.86
CA GLU A 422 -7.40 -19.87 37.36
C GLU A 422 -7.21 -21.09 38.25
N VAL A 423 -6.18 -21.89 37.97
CA VAL A 423 -5.89 -23.12 38.71
C VAL A 423 -4.54 -22.97 39.41
N ARG A 424 -4.53 -23.19 40.73
CA ARG A 424 -3.28 -23.26 41.51
C ARG A 424 -2.77 -24.69 41.49
N ALA A 425 -1.59 -24.91 40.89
CA ALA A 425 -0.92 -26.21 40.86
C ALA A 425 0.25 -26.23 41.85
N ASN A 426 0.23 -27.15 42.81
CA ASN A 426 1.33 -27.38 43.75
C ASN A 426 2.11 -28.62 43.32
N PHE A 427 3.34 -28.43 42.83
CA PHE A 427 4.22 -29.54 42.45
C PHE A 427 5.21 -29.85 43.57
N SER A 428 5.34 -31.13 43.93
CA SER A 428 6.41 -31.58 44.82
C SER A 428 7.74 -31.52 44.05
N VAL A 429 8.63 -30.58 44.40
CA VAL A 429 9.99 -30.57 43.85
C VAL A 429 10.71 -31.80 44.38
N ASN A 430 10.90 -32.83 43.54
CA ASN A 430 11.75 -33.96 43.87
C ASN A 430 13.20 -33.46 44.02
N VAL A 431 13.66 -33.35 45.27
CA VAL A 431 15.00 -32.88 45.67
C VAL A 431 16.16 -33.73 45.09
N ARG A 432 15.87 -34.85 44.40
CA ARG A 432 16.89 -35.69 43.76
C ARG A 432 17.60 -35.03 42.58
N THR A 433 16.97 -34.14 41.81
CA THR A 433 17.59 -33.55 40.60
C THR A 433 18.47 -32.32 40.88
N GLN A 434 18.37 -31.71 42.07
CA GLN A 434 19.29 -30.63 42.47
C GLN A 434 20.62 -31.18 43.03
N LYS A 435 20.62 -32.37 43.66
CA LYS A 435 21.87 -32.99 44.12
C LYS A 435 22.77 -33.42 42.96
N THR A 436 22.21 -33.94 41.87
CA THR A 436 23.00 -34.35 40.68
C THR A 436 23.60 -33.15 39.93
N LYS A 437 22.85 -32.06 39.77
CA LYS A 437 23.38 -30.84 39.14
C LYS A 437 24.44 -30.15 40.01
N ASN A 438 24.27 -30.09 41.33
CA ASN A 438 25.28 -29.52 42.21
C ASN A 438 26.52 -30.41 42.36
N SER A 439 26.39 -31.75 42.27
CA SER A 439 27.55 -32.65 42.24
C SER A 439 28.32 -32.56 40.92
N GLU A 440 27.66 -32.41 39.77
CA GLU A 440 28.31 -32.26 38.47
C GLU A 440 29.01 -30.90 38.33
N VAL A 441 28.41 -29.81 38.84
CA VAL A 441 29.04 -28.48 38.85
C VAL A 441 30.23 -28.43 39.81
N ASN A 442 30.13 -29.08 40.97
CA ASN A 442 31.27 -29.19 41.90
C ASN A 442 32.38 -30.11 41.40
N ALA A 443 32.07 -31.17 40.65
CA ALA A 443 33.06 -32.04 40.01
C ALA A 443 33.83 -31.28 38.92
N ARG A 444 33.12 -30.55 38.03
CA ARG A 444 33.76 -29.72 36.98
C ARG A 444 34.62 -28.58 37.55
N ASN A 445 34.23 -28.00 38.68
CA ASN A 445 35.03 -26.95 39.34
C ASN A 445 36.27 -27.51 40.05
N ARG A 446 36.25 -28.77 40.51
CA ARG A 446 37.44 -29.43 41.07
C ARG A 446 38.45 -29.81 39.98
N GLU A 447 38.00 -30.30 38.82
CA GLU A 447 38.89 -30.57 37.68
C GLU A 447 39.58 -29.31 37.13
N ARG A 448 38.89 -28.16 37.14
CA ARG A 448 39.49 -26.88 36.72
C ARG A 448 40.53 -26.31 37.68
N ARG A 449 40.49 -26.67 38.97
CA ARG A 449 41.47 -26.23 39.98
C ARG A 449 42.73 -27.10 40.05
N GLY A 450 42.69 -28.32 39.49
CA GLY A 450 43.85 -29.23 39.45
C GLY A 450 44.71 -29.11 38.18
N ARG A 451 44.40 -28.20 37.26
CA ARG A 451 45.16 -27.95 36.01
C ARG A 451 45.72 -26.52 35.93
N ARG A 452 45.95 -25.86 37.07
CA ARG A 452 46.68 -24.59 37.15
C ARG A 452 47.93 -24.76 37.97
#